data_AF-A0A3A5WB21-F1
#
_entry.id   AF-A0A3A5WB21-F1
#
_cell.length_a   1.000
_cell.length_b   1.000
_cell.length_c   1.000
_cell.angle_alpha   90.00
_cell.angle_beta   90.00
_cell.angle_gamma   90.00
#
_symmetry.space_group_name_H-M   'P 1'
#
loop_
_entity.id
_entity.type
_entity.pdbx_description
1 polymer ?
#
loop_
_entity_poly.entity_id
_entity_poly.type
_entity_poly.pdbx_seq_one_letter_code
_entity_poly.pdbx_strand_id
1 'polypeptide(L)'
;MSDADEMILAGSTPTHSNPIDALHSRTSFVLAIDCLIITYFLYFAVGQLAFIPGVFFLFVWSSYKNRSAWAYWFVPLIIAVLALAFCLIMVANVYSMLTGNLSAIIFVLILGYAIFSSIRFIRIHFHPVYRMGYSGHSMYNENVNLGRGEMLAACPTCLAVLAVNPLLLSPEDRCPHCDSPLVTRSEEE
;
A
#
# COMPACT_ATOMS: atom_id res chain seq x y z
N MET A 1 12.76 19.20 -12.88
CA MET A 1 12.37 19.96 -11.67
C MET A 1 11.74 18.93 -10.75
N SER A 2 12.44 18.55 -9.68
CA SER A 2 11.94 17.58 -8.70
C SER A 2 10.79 18.22 -7.93
N ASP A 3 9.64 17.57 -7.93
CA ASP A 3 8.53 17.98 -7.06
C ASP A 3 8.99 17.78 -5.60
N ALA A 4 8.81 18.78 -4.75
CA ALA A 4 9.24 18.73 -3.34
C ALA A 4 8.49 17.65 -2.52
N ASP A 5 7.45 17.05 -3.11
CA ASP A 5 6.64 15.95 -2.53
C ASP A 5 7.18 14.54 -2.87
N GLU A 6 8.33 14.42 -3.54
CA GLU A 6 8.91 13.12 -3.88
C GLU A 6 9.48 12.43 -2.63
N MET A 7 8.67 11.58 -2.01
CA MET A 7 9.04 10.75 -0.86
C MET A 7 10.13 9.73 -1.24
N ILE A 8 11.40 10.07 -1.03
CA ILE A 8 12.54 9.17 -1.20
C ILE A 8 12.64 8.27 0.03
N LEU A 9 12.44 6.96 -0.15
CA LEU A 9 12.62 5.98 0.92
C LEU A 9 14.11 5.92 1.30
N ALA A 10 14.43 6.16 2.57
CA ALA A 10 15.81 6.09 3.07
C ALA A 10 16.45 4.74 2.70
N GLY A 11 17.59 4.78 2.00
CA GLY A 11 18.31 3.59 1.53
C GLY A 11 17.87 3.02 0.17
N SER A 12 16.94 3.68 -0.53
CA SER A 12 16.59 3.33 -1.93
C SER A 12 17.42 4.14 -2.92
N THR A 13 17.77 3.52 -4.06
CA THR A 13 18.34 4.26 -5.20
C THR A 13 17.30 5.27 -5.70
N PRO A 14 17.66 6.54 -5.96
CA PRO A 14 16.72 7.53 -6.44
C PRO A 14 16.10 7.05 -7.75
N THR A 15 14.81 6.77 -7.72
CA THR A 15 13.99 6.43 -8.89
C THR A 15 12.85 7.44 -8.94
N HIS A 16 12.55 7.95 -10.14
CA HIS A 16 11.54 8.99 -10.39
C HIS A 16 10.08 8.52 -10.13
N SER A 17 9.89 7.32 -9.58
CA SER A 17 8.58 6.73 -9.32
C SER A 17 8.44 6.47 -7.84
N ASN A 18 7.32 6.90 -7.26
CA ASN A 18 7.02 6.62 -5.87
C ASN A 18 7.04 5.09 -5.64
N PRO A 19 7.84 4.57 -4.69
CA PRO A 19 7.96 3.13 -4.46
C PRO A 19 6.61 2.48 -4.10
N ILE A 20 5.65 3.26 -3.58
CA ILE A 20 4.30 2.79 -3.28
C ILE A 20 3.51 2.49 -4.55
N ASP A 21 3.77 3.15 -5.68
CA ASP A 21 3.05 2.91 -6.94
C ASP A 21 3.40 1.55 -7.54
N ALA A 22 4.67 1.16 -7.43
CA ALA A 22 5.13 -0.18 -7.82
C ALA A 22 4.50 -1.26 -6.93
N LEU A 23 4.30 -0.98 -5.64
CA LEU A 23 3.62 -1.89 -4.73
C LEU A 23 2.11 -1.97 -5.01
N HIS A 24 1.49 -0.82 -5.29
CA HIS A 24 0.07 -0.72 -5.62
C HIS A 24 -0.27 -1.46 -6.92
N SER A 25 0.51 -1.28 -7.98
CA SER A 25 0.32 -2.01 -9.25
C SER A 25 0.43 -3.53 -9.07
N ARG A 26 1.41 -4.01 -8.29
CA ARG A 26 1.56 -5.44 -7.95
C ARG A 26 0.36 -5.96 -7.16
N THR A 27 -0.06 -5.25 -6.12
CA THR A 27 -1.24 -5.66 -5.31
C THR A 27 -2.53 -5.66 -6.13
N SER A 28 -2.70 -4.68 -7.02
CA SER A 28 -3.85 -4.60 -7.93
C SER A 28 -3.89 -5.77 -8.91
N PHE A 29 -2.73 -6.19 -9.43
CA PHE A 29 -2.65 -7.37 -10.28
C PHE A 29 -2.98 -8.67 -9.53
N VAL A 30 -2.45 -8.85 -8.32
CA VAL A 30 -2.77 -10.00 -7.47
C VAL A 30 -4.26 -10.03 -7.15
N LEU A 31 -4.85 -8.89 -6.76
CA LEU A 31 -6.28 -8.80 -6.51
C LEU A 31 -7.11 -9.19 -7.73
N ALA A 32 -6.71 -8.80 -8.95
CA ALA A 32 -7.41 -9.21 -10.17
C ALA A 32 -7.47 -10.73 -10.32
N ILE A 33 -6.34 -11.40 -10.07
CA ILE A 33 -6.23 -12.86 -10.12
C ILE A 33 -7.08 -13.48 -9.02
N ASP A 34 -7.01 -12.98 -7.79
CA ASP A 34 -7.78 -13.49 -6.66
C ASP A 34 -9.29 -13.38 -6.90
N CYS A 35 -9.75 -12.24 -7.43
CA CYS A 35 -11.13 -12.04 -7.85
C CYS A 35 -11.58 -13.07 -8.91
N LEU A 36 -10.72 -13.38 -9.87
CA LEU A 36 -11.00 -14.41 -10.88
C LEU A 36 -11.09 -15.80 -10.24
N ILE A 37 -10.12 -16.16 -9.40
CA ILE A 37 -10.08 -17.46 -8.70
C ILE A 37 -11.34 -17.65 -7.86
N ILE A 38 -11.73 -16.66 -7.05
CA ILE A 38 -12.95 -16.72 -6.22
C ILE A 38 -14.18 -16.89 -7.10
N THR A 39 -14.28 -16.13 -8.19
CA THR A 39 -15.42 -16.22 -9.12
C THR A 39 -15.50 -17.61 -9.75
N TYR A 40 -14.36 -18.21 -10.12
CA TYR A 40 -14.30 -19.56 -10.64
C TYR A 40 -14.75 -20.61 -9.62
N PHE A 41 -14.30 -20.52 -8.37
CA PHE A 41 -14.77 -21.40 -7.29
C PHE A 41 -16.28 -21.25 -7.02
N LEU A 42 -16.79 -20.01 -7.02
CA LEU A 42 -18.22 -19.75 -6.87
C LEU A 42 -19.02 -20.31 -8.05
N TYR A 43 -18.50 -20.24 -9.27
CA TYR A 43 -19.13 -20.84 -10.44
C TYR A 43 -19.26 -22.35 -10.30
N PHE A 44 -18.24 -23.01 -9.77
CA PHE A 44 -18.31 -24.45 -9.49
C PHE A 44 -19.37 -24.80 -8.43
N ALA A 45 -19.59 -23.92 -7.44
CA ALA A 45 -20.54 -24.16 -6.36
C ALA A 45 -22.01 -23.82 -6.70
N VAL A 46 -22.26 -22.69 -7.39
CA VAL A 46 -23.60 -22.12 -7.60
C VAL A 46 -23.95 -21.93 -9.09
N GLY A 47 -23.05 -22.31 -10.01
CA GLY A 47 -23.25 -22.18 -11.44
C GLY A 47 -23.32 -20.71 -11.89
N GLN A 48 -24.29 -20.39 -12.76
CA GLN A 48 -24.39 -19.07 -13.38
C GLN A 48 -24.68 -17.93 -12.38
N LEU A 49 -25.21 -18.21 -11.19
CA LEU A 49 -25.43 -17.18 -10.17
C LEU A 49 -24.11 -16.55 -9.68
N ALA A 50 -22.97 -17.20 -9.90
CA ALA A 50 -21.64 -16.67 -9.57
C ALA A 50 -21.24 -15.43 -10.37
N PHE A 51 -21.91 -15.13 -11.50
CA PHE A 51 -21.61 -13.91 -12.26
C PHE A 51 -21.97 -12.64 -11.47
N ILE A 52 -22.97 -12.69 -10.59
CA ILE A 52 -23.38 -11.54 -9.75
C ILE A 52 -22.22 -11.09 -8.83
N PRO A 53 -21.68 -11.96 -7.95
CA PRO A 53 -20.52 -11.59 -7.14
C PRO A 53 -19.25 -11.39 -8.00
N GLY A 54 -19.12 -12.07 -9.14
CA GLY A 54 -18.00 -11.85 -10.07
C GLY A 54 -17.94 -10.42 -10.60
N VAL A 55 -19.08 -9.85 -11.02
CA VAL A 55 -19.17 -8.45 -11.45
C VAL A 55 -18.84 -7.50 -10.30
N PHE A 56 -19.31 -7.80 -9.08
CA PHE A 56 -18.94 -7.03 -7.88
C PHE A 56 -17.43 -7.03 -7.63
N PHE A 57 -16.76 -8.18 -7.73
CA PHE A 57 -15.31 -8.27 -7.56
C PHE A 57 -14.53 -7.51 -8.62
N LEU A 58 -14.98 -7.52 -9.88
CA LEU A 58 -14.42 -6.69 -10.94
C LEU A 58 -14.57 -5.20 -10.63
N PHE A 59 -15.71 -4.80 -10.08
CA PHE A 59 -15.96 -3.42 -9.68
C PHE A 59 -15.05 -2.99 -8.52
N VAL A 60 -14.84 -3.86 -7.51
CA VAL A 60 -13.89 -3.62 -6.42
C VAL A 60 -12.46 -3.50 -6.96
N TRP A 61 -12.05 -4.39 -7.86
CA TRP A 61 -10.72 -4.33 -8.48
C TRP A 61 -10.50 -3.03 -9.28
N SER A 62 -11.45 -2.66 -10.13
CA SER A 62 -11.40 -1.41 -10.90
C SER A 62 -11.35 -0.19 -9.98
N SER A 63 -12.18 -0.18 -8.94
CA SER A 63 -12.22 0.86 -7.92
C SER A 63 -10.90 0.95 -7.15
N TYR A 64 -10.28 -0.20 -6.85
CA TYR A 64 -9.01 -0.25 -6.15
C TYR A 64 -7.87 0.28 -7.02
N LYS A 65 -7.84 -0.11 -8.30
CA LYS A 65 -6.90 0.41 -9.32
C LYS A 65 -6.99 1.93 -9.48
N ASN A 66 -8.20 2.48 -9.35
CA ASN A 66 -8.45 3.93 -9.39
C ASN A 66 -8.27 4.63 -8.03
N ARG A 67 -7.68 3.96 -7.02
CA ARG A 67 -7.38 4.50 -5.67
C ARG A 67 -8.59 5.07 -4.90
N SER A 68 -9.77 4.50 -5.11
CA SER A 68 -10.96 4.92 -4.36
C SER A 68 -10.87 4.51 -2.87
N ALA A 69 -11.22 5.44 -1.97
CA ALA A 69 -11.12 5.22 -0.52
C ALA A 69 -11.95 4.03 -0.02
N TRP A 70 -13.10 3.78 -0.64
CA TRP A 70 -14.01 2.70 -0.22
C TRP A 70 -13.45 1.30 -0.50
N ALA A 71 -12.63 1.14 -1.54
CA ALA A 71 -12.15 -0.14 -2.03
C ALA A 71 -11.03 -0.67 -1.14
N TYR A 72 -10.34 0.24 -0.46
CA TYR A 72 -9.24 -0.04 0.45
C TYR A 72 -9.58 -1.11 1.49
N TRP A 73 -10.78 -1.06 2.07
CA TRP A 73 -11.22 -2.01 3.08
C TRP A 73 -11.64 -3.36 2.49
N PHE A 74 -12.15 -3.39 1.26
CA PHE A 74 -12.60 -4.62 0.62
C PHE A 74 -11.43 -5.51 0.18
N VAL A 75 -10.29 -4.93 -0.21
CA VAL A 75 -9.12 -5.70 -0.67
C VAL A 75 -8.60 -6.70 0.37
N PRO A 76 -8.21 -6.29 1.60
CA PRO A 76 -7.72 -7.24 2.59
C PRO A 76 -8.79 -8.25 3.00
N LEU A 77 -10.08 -7.89 2.93
CA LEU A 77 -11.19 -8.82 3.19
C LEU A 77 -11.27 -9.91 2.12
N ILE A 78 -11.21 -9.55 0.83
CA ILE A 78 -11.24 -10.50 -0.28
C ILE A 78 -10.05 -11.45 -0.20
N ILE A 79 -8.84 -10.92 0.01
CA ILE A 79 -7.61 -11.72 0.14
C ILE A 79 -7.70 -12.64 1.37
N ALA A 80 -8.25 -12.16 2.50
CA ALA A 80 -8.41 -12.98 3.71
C ALA A 80 -9.41 -14.14 3.51
N VAL A 81 -10.53 -13.88 2.84
CA VAL A 81 -11.53 -14.92 2.51
C VAL A 81 -10.92 -15.98 1.60
N LEU A 82 -10.15 -15.58 0.59
CA LEU A 82 -9.47 -16.53 -0.30
C LEU A 82 -8.39 -17.33 0.44
N ALA A 83 -7.59 -16.68 1.29
CA ALA A 83 -6.58 -17.34 2.11
C ALA A 83 -7.19 -18.37 3.07
N LEU A 84 -8.35 -18.07 3.66
CA LEU A 84 -9.12 -19.01 4.47
C LEU A 84 -9.56 -20.23 3.64
N ALA A 85 -10.09 -20.00 2.44
CA ALA A 85 -10.48 -21.08 1.53
C ALA A 85 -9.28 -21.97 1.15
N PHE A 86 -8.14 -21.38 0.81
CA PHE A 86 -6.90 -22.12 0.55
C PHE A 86 -6.43 -22.91 1.76
N CYS A 87 -6.57 -22.38 2.97
CA CYS A 87 -6.23 -23.11 4.20
C CYS A 87 -7.09 -24.37 4.36
N LEU A 88 -8.40 -24.28 4.15
CA LEU A 88 -9.32 -25.43 4.20
C LEU A 88 -8.97 -26.48 3.13
N ILE A 89 -8.70 -26.04 1.90
CA ILE A 89 -8.30 -26.94 0.80
C ILE A 89 -6.94 -27.58 1.09
N MET A 90 -6.00 -26.84 1.71
CA MET A 90 -4.69 -27.37 2.09
C MET A 90 -4.83 -28.49 3.12
N VAL A 91 -5.69 -28.35 4.13
CA VAL A 91 -5.96 -29.42 5.11
C VAL A 91 -6.48 -30.69 4.43
N ALA A 92 -7.39 -30.57 3.47
CA ALA A 92 -7.88 -31.71 2.69
C ALA A 92 -6.77 -32.38 1.85
N ASN A 93 -5.88 -31.59 1.25
CA ASN A 93 -4.74 -32.12 0.49
C ASN A 93 -3.69 -32.77 1.39
N VAL A 94 -3.45 -32.25 2.60
CA VAL A 94 -2.60 -32.90 3.60
C VAL A 94 -3.19 -34.26 3.96
N TYR A 95 -4.50 -34.36 4.23
CA TYR A 95 -5.13 -35.66 4.46
C TYR A 95 -4.96 -36.62 3.28
N SER A 96 -5.15 -36.15 2.04
CA SER A 96 -4.93 -36.96 0.84
C SER A 96 -3.47 -37.44 0.70
N MET A 97 -2.50 -36.61 1.09
CA MET A 97 -1.10 -36.98 1.14
C MET A 97 -0.85 -38.14 2.12
N LEU A 98 -1.47 -38.11 3.31
CA LEU A 98 -1.34 -39.21 4.30
C LEU A 98 -1.94 -40.52 3.77
N THR A 99 -2.93 -40.46 2.89
CA THR A 99 -3.51 -41.66 2.23
C THR A 99 -2.69 -42.20 1.06
N GLY A 100 -1.51 -41.63 0.79
CA GLY A 100 -0.56 -42.11 -0.22
C GLY A 100 -0.66 -41.42 -1.58
N ASN A 101 -1.43 -40.34 -1.72
CA ASN A 101 -1.51 -39.60 -2.98
C ASN A 101 -0.32 -38.63 -3.14
N LEU A 102 0.65 -39.01 -3.98
CA LEU A 102 1.83 -38.20 -4.28
C LEU A 102 1.50 -36.85 -4.96
N SER A 103 0.40 -36.77 -5.72
CA SER A 103 0.03 -35.50 -6.38
C SER A 103 -0.34 -34.41 -5.37
N ALA A 104 -0.81 -34.81 -4.18
CA ALA A 104 -1.20 -33.88 -3.13
C ALA A 104 -0.02 -33.05 -2.59
N ILE A 105 1.21 -33.57 -2.65
CA ILE A 105 2.42 -32.87 -2.17
C ILE A 105 2.60 -31.54 -2.91
N ILE A 106 2.47 -31.56 -4.24
CA ILE A 106 2.63 -30.37 -5.09
C ILE A 106 1.54 -29.34 -4.75
N PHE A 107 0.29 -29.79 -4.57
CA PHE A 107 -0.80 -28.91 -4.19
C PHE A 107 -0.60 -28.28 -2.81
N VAL A 108 -0.10 -29.03 -1.83
CA VAL A 108 0.22 -28.50 -0.50
C VAL A 108 1.31 -27.41 -0.59
N LEU A 109 2.36 -27.62 -1.38
CA LEU A 109 3.42 -26.61 -1.54
C LEU A 109 2.92 -25.33 -2.21
N ILE A 110 2.14 -25.45 -3.29
CA ILE A 110 1.58 -24.29 -4.01
C ILE A 110 0.60 -23.53 -3.11
N LEU A 111 -0.31 -24.24 -2.43
CA LEU A 111 -1.27 -23.63 -1.51
C LEU A 111 -0.57 -22.97 -0.32
N GLY A 112 0.46 -23.62 0.25
CA GLY A 112 1.26 -23.05 1.32
C GLY A 112 1.92 -21.73 0.91
N TYR A 113 2.49 -21.68 -0.30
CA TYR A 113 3.05 -20.44 -0.83
C TYR A 113 1.98 -19.37 -1.09
N ALA A 114 0.82 -19.74 -1.63
CA ALA A 114 -0.29 -18.83 -1.87
C ALA A 114 -0.82 -18.20 -0.56
N ILE A 115 -0.96 -19.01 0.50
CA ILE A 115 -1.37 -18.53 1.84
C ILE A 115 -0.32 -17.58 2.42
N PHE A 116 0.97 -17.96 2.35
CA PHE A 116 2.06 -17.10 2.83
C PHE A 116 2.09 -15.74 2.11
N SER A 117 1.94 -15.75 0.79
CA SER A 117 1.84 -14.54 -0.04
C SER A 117 0.64 -13.68 0.36
N SER A 118 -0.53 -14.29 0.54
CA SER A 118 -1.77 -13.60 0.94
C SER A 118 -1.62 -12.88 2.28
N ILE A 119 -1.04 -13.56 3.29
CA ILE A 119 -0.78 -12.96 4.62
C ILE A 119 0.14 -11.74 4.51
N ARG A 120 1.17 -11.80 3.65
CA ARG A 120 2.08 -10.67 3.43
C ARG A 120 1.32 -9.46 2.85
N PHE A 121 0.44 -9.67 1.88
CA PHE A 121 -0.36 -8.59 1.28
C PHE A 121 -1.35 -7.97 2.25
N ILE A 122 -1.98 -8.78 3.10
CA ILE A 122 -2.85 -8.30 4.17
C ILE A 122 -2.06 -7.41 5.15
N ARG A 123 -0.88 -7.84 5.59
CA ARG A 123 -0.04 -7.05 6.51
C ARG A 123 0.37 -5.70 5.92
N ILE A 124 0.63 -5.63 4.62
CA ILE A 124 0.97 -4.37 3.93
C ILE A 124 -0.21 -3.39 3.98
N HIS A 125 -1.44 -3.86 3.81
CA HIS A 125 -2.65 -3.01 3.90
C HIS A 125 -2.90 -2.46 5.31
N PHE A 126 -2.38 -3.10 6.35
CA PHE A 126 -2.47 -2.56 7.71
C PHE A 126 -1.34 -1.59 8.05
N HIS A 127 -0.34 -1.44 7.18
CA HIS A 127 0.77 -0.53 7.42
C HIS A 127 0.35 0.93 7.09
N PRO A 128 0.52 1.89 8.02
CA PRO A 128 0.05 3.26 7.81
C PRO A 128 0.70 3.92 6.59
N VAL A 129 1.98 3.66 6.31
CA VAL A 129 2.70 4.17 5.13
C VAL A 129 2.01 3.79 3.82
N TYR A 130 1.48 2.56 3.72
CA TYR A 130 0.78 2.13 2.51
C TYR A 130 -0.57 2.85 2.36
N ARG A 131 -1.32 3.00 3.46
CA ARG A 131 -2.60 3.70 3.48
C ARG A 131 -2.49 5.15 2.98
N MET A 132 -1.42 5.83 3.37
CA MET A 132 -1.17 7.22 2.98
C MET A 132 -0.78 7.34 1.51
N GLY A 133 0.17 6.52 1.04
CA GLY A 133 0.52 6.50 -0.39
C GLY A 133 -0.65 6.04 -1.28
N TYR A 134 -1.55 5.20 -0.77
CA TYR A 134 -2.78 4.81 -1.47
C TYR A 134 -3.80 5.96 -1.57
N SER A 135 -4.09 6.62 -0.44
CA SER A 135 -5.09 7.69 -0.36
C SER A 135 -4.61 9.02 -0.96
N GLY A 136 -3.32 9.16 -1.23
CA GLY A 136 -2.72 10.43 -1.66
C GLY A 136 -2.65 11.47 -0.54
N HIS A 137 -3.07 11.12 0.69
CA HIS A 137 -2.85 11.96 1.87
C HIS A 137 -1.43 11.73 2.38
N SER A 138 -0.59 12.75 2.28
CA SER A 138 0.68 12.80 3.02
C SER A 138 0.42 12.77 4.54
N MET A 139 1.37 12.25 5.34
CA MET A 139 1.35 12.29 6.82
C MET A 139 1.02 13.68 7.40
N TYR A 140 1.19 14.72 6.58
CA TYR A 140 1.04 16.11 6.92
C TYR A 140 -0.37 16.68 6.69
N ASN A 141 -1.25 15.95 6.00
CA ASN A 141 -2.61 16.43 5.68
C ASN A 141 -3.64 16.22 6.79
N GLU A 142 -3.30 15.55 7.89
CA GLU A 142 -4.21 15.36 9.02
C GLU A 142 -4.08 16.56 9.97
N ASN A 143 -4.84 17.63 9.68
CA ASN A 143 -4.98 18.89 10.44
C ASN A 143 -3.93 19.99 10.25
N VAL A 144 -2.95 19.85 9.34
CA VAL A 144 -2.06 20.96 8.97
C VAL A 144 -2.54 21.57 7.65
N ASN A 145 -3.26 22.70 7.76
CA ASN A 145 -3.70 23.47 6.61
C ASN A 145 -2.51 24.31 6.11
N LEU A 146 -1.68 23.71 5.25
CA LEU A 146 -0.54 24.38 4.63
C LEU A 146 -1.03 25.38 3.58
N GLY A 147 -0.50 26.60 3.62
CA GLY A 147 -0.69 27.58 2.57
C GLY A 147 -0.12 27.10 1.23
N ARG A 148 -0.54 27.73 0.13
CA ARG A 148 -0.09 27.35 -1.22
C ARG A 148 1.43 27.53 -1.34
N GLY A 149 2.17 26.43 -1.50
CA GLY A 149 3.63 26.44 -1.59
C GLY A 149 4.37 26.35 -0.24
N GLU A 150 3.66 26.08 0.85
CA GLU A 150 4.26 25.76 2.14
C GLU A 150 4.50 24.25 2.27
N MET A 151 5.63 23.88 2.86
CA MET A 151 6.00 22.51 3.20
C MET A 151 6.44 22.46 4.67
N LEU A 152 6.37 21.28 5.29
CA LEU A 152 6.83 21.12 6.66
C LEU A 152 8.32 20.82 6.68
N ALA A 153 9.07 21.65 7.39
CA ALA A 153 10.49 21.51 7.60
C ALA A 153 10.81 21.48 9.10
N ALA A 154 11.87 20.77 9.47
CA ALA A 154 12.39 20.79 10.82
C ALA A 154 13.46 21.89 10.96
N CYS A 155 13.41 22.67 12.04
CA CYS A 155 14.48 23.59 12.37
C CYS A 155 15.79 22.81 12.62
N PRO A 156 16.92 23.19 12.02
CA PRO A 156 18.19 22.47 12.18
C PRO A 156 18.74 22.53 13.62
N THR A 157 18.36 23.55 14.40
CA THR A 157 18.90 23.77 15.75
C THR A 157 18.05 23.10 16.84
N CYS A 158 16.73 23.23 16.79
CA CYS A 158 15.83 22.74 17.86
C CYS A 158 14.90 21.60 17.42
N LEU A 159 14.91 21.21 16.15
CA LEU A 159 14.02 20.18 15.57
C LEU A 159 12.52 20.48 15.73
N ALA A 160 12.15 21.73 16.04
CA ALA A 160 10.76 22.16 15.94
C ALA A 160 10.26 21.97 14.51
N VAL A 161 9.02 21.52 14.35
CA VAL A 161 8.37 21.33 13.04
C VAL A 161 7.66 22.64 12.67
N LEU A 162 8.01 23.21 11.51
CA LEU A 162 7.47 24.47 11.00
C LEU A 162 6.90 24.31 9.60
N ALA A 163 5.81 25.01 9.32
CA ALA A 163 5.32 25.23 7.97
C ALA A 163 6.11 26.38 7.34
N VAL A 164 6.78 26.10 6.23
CA VAL A 164 7.75 27.01 5.61
C VAL A 164 7.55 27.03 4.10
N ASN A 165 7.55 28.21 3.48
CA ASN A 165 7.60 28.35 2.03
C ASN A 165 9.05 28.59 1.59
N PRO A 166 9.73 27.62 0.96
CA PRO A 166 11.15 27.74 0.59
C PRO A 166 11.40 28.86 -0.42
N LEU A 167 10.40 29.23 -1.23
CA LEU A 167 10.53 30.29 -2.22
C LEU A 167 10.50 31.69 -1.60
N LEU A 168 10.02 31.81 -0.36
CA LEU A 168 9.93 33.05 0.39
C LEU A 168 10.96 33.13 1.52
N LEU A 169 11.83 32.11 1.67
CA LEU A 169 12.79 32.06 2.76
C LEU A 169 13.97 33.00 2.51
N SER A 170 14.22 33.86 3.46
CA SER A 170 15.33 34.80 3.48
C SER A 170 16.35 34.41 4.57
N PRO A 171 17.61 34.85 4.45
CA PRO A 171 18.62 34.65 5.50
C PRO A 171 18.33 35.43 6.78
N GLU A 172 17.30 36.27 6.80
CA GLU A 172 16.85 37.01 7.98
C GLU A 172 15.81 36.23 8.81
N ASP A 173 15.24 35.17 8.24
CA ASP A 173 14.18 34.40 8.89
C ASP A 173 14.71 33.55 10.05
N ARG A 174 14.02 33.67 11.19
CA ARG A 174 14.36 33.03 12.46
C ARG A 174 13.29 32.07 12.91
N CYS A 175 13.72 31.03 13.63
CA CYS A 175 12.80 30.09 14.25
C CYS A 175 12.04 30.76 15.42
N PRO A 176 10.70 30.78 15.45
CA PRO A 176 9.91 31.33 16.56
C PRO A 176 10.10 30.59 17.90
N HIS A 177 10.65 29.38 17.87
CA HIS A 177 10.83 28.57 19.09
C HIS A 177 12.22 28.74 19.73
N CYS A 178 13.27 28.98 18.95
CA CYS A 178 14.65 29.06 19.45
C CYS A 178 15.46 30.25 18.91
N ASP A 179 14.84 31.10 18.09
CA ASP A 179 15.39 32.33 17.50
C ASP A 179 16.67 32.15 16.66
N SER A 180 16.98 30.89 16.29
CA SER A 180 18.11 30.54 15.43
C SER A 180 17.78 30.81 13.96
N PRO A 181 18.79 31.14 13.12
CA PRO A 181 18.58 31.35 11.69
C PRO A 181 18.13 30.05 11.01
N LEU A 182 17.12 30.15 10.13
CA LEU A 182 16.62 29.01 9.36
C LEU A 182 17.47 28.71 8.12
N VAL A 183 18.14 29.73 7.57
CA VAL A 183 19.07 29.60 6.45
C VAL A 183 20.47 29.90 6.95
N THR A 184 21.35 28.90 6.88
CA THR A 184 22.78 29.10 7.12
C THR A 184 23.39 29.75 5.89
N ARG A 185 24.05 30.89 6.04
CA ARG A 185 24.93 31.42 4.99
C ARG A 185 26.08 30.44 4.84
N SER A 186 26.11 29.68 3.75
CA SER A 186 27.37 29.14 3.27
C SER A 186 28.14 30.34 2.71
N GLU A 187 29.07 30.86 3.49
CA GLU A 187 30.18 31.61 2.90
C GLU A 187 30.88 30.62 1.97
N GLU A 188 30.65 30.76 0.66
CA GLU A 188 31.52 30.17 -0.35
C GLU A 188 32.90 30.81 -0.16
N GLU A 189 33.77 30.09 0.56
CA GLU A 189 35.22 30.18 0.36
C GLU A 189 35.63 29.28 -0.82
#